data_AF-A0A9Q3QWM8-F1
#
_entry.id   AF-A0A9Q3QWM8-F1
#
_cell.length_a   1.000
_cell.length_b   1.000
_cell.length_c   1.000
_cell.angle_alpha   90.00
_cell.angle_beta   90.00
_cell.angle_gamma   90.00
#
_symmetry.space_group_name_H-M   'P 1'
#
loop_
_entity.id
_entity.type
_entity.pdbx_description
1 polymer ?
#
loop_
_entity_poly.entity_id
_entity_poly.type
_entity_poly.pdbx_seq_one_letter_code
_entity_poly.pdbx_strand_id
1 'polypeptide(L)'
;MKELKVPWLHWHSQASPIQDEIFAPDDPLRSDTLYHSSQVKGAEDLELIVRSGTSRWTKSRFDREAQNGILSNAQSFLRQVVTTTTVNLTSSPQQSASLAPDELLRLPTTFFLNTECLLDELNIPANIQRLKVPGAFYTNCLSRYAVQRQDGGVVVQGDVDFAFAVPEPSLEDRVILAGLLGRGVLSRRLAACLLMVDFQNPIFSRKREYLLRFFPTQMKLDGSGEALFVQAVRDPGGEMGAEFLSLWDVDPSGWEQSFATMIETHWTKLTEKLGTADGFDEIFRLAESRRRQFRKRPLSEFGLTLPIASTLEITDFLRMDVDAHVLPDPEEA
;
A
#
# COMPACT_ATOMS: atom_id res chain seq x y z
N MET A 1 -5.20 9.51 -10.29
CA MET A 1 -6.22 8.61 -9.69
C MET A 1 -5.51 7.81 -8.61
N LYS A 2 -6.03 7.81 -7.38
CA LYS A 2 -5.44 7.11 -6.22
C LYS A 2 -6.23 5.85 -5.88
N GLU A 3 -7.02 5.35 -6.82
CA GLU A 3 -7.88 4.18 -6.70
C GLU A 3 -7.79 3.44 -8.02
N LEU A 4 -6.79 2.60 -8.19
CA LEU A 4 -6.54 1.89 -9.45
C LEU A 4 -7.00 0.43 -9.38
N LYS A 5 -7.97 0.14 -8.51
CA LYS A 5 -8.51 -1.21 -8.30
C LYS A 5 -9.97 -1.11 -7.90
N VAL A 6 -10.73 -2.13 -8.32
CA VAL A 6 -12.06 -2.43 -7.78
C VAL A 6 -12.00 -2.42 -6.24
N PRO A 7 -12.93 -1.77 -5.54
CA PRO A 7 -14.20 -1.26 -6.07
C PRO A 7 -14.22 0.23 -6.45
N TRP A 8 -13.09 0.93 -6.47
CA TRP A 8 -13.02 2.39 -6.70
C TRP A 8 -13.89 3.19 -5.73
N LEU A 9 -13.36 3.38 -4.53
CA LEU A 9 -14.00 4.01 -3.36
C LEU A 9 -14.85 5.24 -3.65
N HIS A 10 -14.39 6.13 -4.53
CA HIS A 10 -14.97 7.47 -4.71
C HIS A 10 -15.36 7.78 -6.15
N TRP A 11 -15.29 6.81 -7.06
CA TRP A 11 -15.58 7.03 -8.48
C TRP A 11 -16.86 6.33 -8.88
N HIS A 12 -17.63 6.99 -9.76
CA HIS A 12 -18.67 6.32 -10.52
C HIS A 12 -18.07 5.09 -11.20
N SER A 13 -18.63 3.93 -10.91
CA SER A 13 -18.17 2.66 -11.47
C SER A 13 -19.32 1.66 -11.51
N GLN A 14 -19.08 0.53 -12.16
CA GLN A 14 -19.98 -0.63 -12.08
C GLN A 14 -20.21 -1.15 -10.65
N ALA A 15 -19.32 -0.84 -9.69
CA ALA A 15 -19.41 -1.31 -8.31
C ALA A 15 -20.08 -0.28 -7.37
N SER A 16 -19.94 1.01 -7.68
CA SER A 16 -20.59 2.12 -6.96
C SER A 16 -21.08 3.17 -7.96
N PRO A 17 -22.25 2.95 -8.58
CA PRO A 17 -22.81 3.94 -9.49
C PRO A 17 -23.38 5.12 -8.70
N ILE A 18 -22.90 6.33 -9.01
CA ILE A 18 -23.48 7.57 -8.48
C ILE A 18 -24.94 7.67 -8.92
N GLN A 19 -25.86 7.75 -7.96
CA GLN A 19 -27.31 7.79 -8.20
C GLN A 19 -27.88 9.22 -8.07
N ASP A 20 -29.03 9.49 -8.67
CA ASP A 20 -29.63 10.84 -8.70
C ASP A 20 -30.05 11.37 -7.33
N GLU A 21 -30.19 10.49 -6.35
CA GLU A 21 -30.53 10.85 -4.97
C GLU A 21 -29.39 11.60 -4.26
N ILE A 22 -28.16 11.57 -4.80
CA ILE A 22 -27.06 12.37 -4.25
C ILE A 22 -27.17 13.86 -4.61
N PHE A 23 -27.95 14.21 -5.63
CA PHE A 23 -28.11 15.58 -6.10
C PHE A 23 -29.35 16.23 -5.48
N ALA A 24 -29.30 17.56 -5.33
CA ALA A 24 -30.47 18.34 -4.92
C ALA A 24 -31.60 18.18 -5.94
N PRO A 25 -32.89 18.21 -5.54
CA PRO A 25 -33.99 17.95 -6.47
C PRO A 25 -33.99 18.79 -7.76
N ASP A 26 -33.48 20.01 -7.67
CA ASP A 26 -33.35 21.02 -8.74
C ASP A 26 -31.94 21.10 -9.35
N ASP A 27 -31.03 20.18 -9.00
CA ASP A 27 -29.69 20.13 -9.57
C ASP A 27 -29.75 19.85 -11.08
N PRO A 28 -29.11 20.68 -11.92
CA PRO A 28 -29.17 20.53 -13.38
C PRO A 28 -28.64 19.17 -13.87
N LEU A 29 -27.72 18.52 -13.13
CA LEU A 29 -27.17 17.21 -13.50
C LEU A 29 -28.24 16.12 -13.60
N ARG A 30 -29.34 16.21 -12.82
CA ARG A 30 -30.46 15.26 -12.86
C ARG A 30 -31.26 15.29 -14.16
N SER A 31 -31.03 16.30 -14.99
CA SER A 31 -31.65 16.43 -16.32
C SER A 31 -30.61 16.42 -17.45
N ASP A 32 -29.33 16.25 -17.12
CA ASP A 32 -28.24 16.33 -18.08
C ASP A 32 -28.17 15.06 -18.92
N THR A 33 -28.39 15.20 -20.23
CA THR A 33 -28.39 14.07 -21.16
C THR A 33 -27.05 13.36 -21.28
N LEU A 34 -25.92 14.06 -21.06
CA LEU A 34 -24.60 13.45 -21.06
C LEU A 34 -24.39 12.62 -19.80
N TYR A 35 -24.77 13.14 -18.64
CA TYR A 35 -24.68 12.43 -17.35
C TYR A 35 -25.48 11.12 -17.33
N HIS A 36 -26.67 11.12 -17.94
CA HIS A 36 -27.51 9.91 -18.06
C HIS A 36 -27.23 9.08 -19.32
N SER A 37 -26.28 9.49 -20.16
CA SER A 37 -25.96 8.74 -21.37
C SER A 37 -25.24 7.45 -21.01
N SER A 38 -25.42 6.42 -21.85
CA SER A 38 -24.58 5.22 -21.81
C SER A 38 -23.12 5.48 -22.20
N GLN A 39 -22.74 6.73 -22.47
CA GLN A 39 -21.37 7.15 -22.78
C GLN A 39 -20.60 7.60 -21.54
N VAL A 40 -21.27 7.84 -20.40
CA VAL A 40 -20.54 8.04 -19.13
C VAL A 40 -19.76 6.78 -18.84
N LYS A 41 -18.44 6.94 -18.76
CA LYS A 41 -17.50 5.86 -18.48
C LYS A 41 -17.16 5.84 -17.01
N GLY A 42 -17.05 4.64 -16.46
CA GLY A 42 -16.71 4.43 -15.07
C GLY A 42 -15.22 4.49 -14.80
N ALA A 43 -14.89 4.35 -13.53
CA ALA A 43 -13.54 4.26 -13.00
C ALA A 43 -12.70 3.17 -13.70
N GLU A 44 -13.32 2.07 -14.10
CA GLU A 44 -12.70 0.96 -14.83
C GLU A 44 -12.02 1.41 -16.13
N ASP A 45 -12.61 2.34 -16.87
CA ASP A 45 -12.06 2.86 -18.12
C ASP A 45 -10.93 3.86 -17.84
N LEU A 46 -11.13 4.74 -16.85
CA LEU A 46 -10.11 5.71 -16.43
C LEU A 46 -8.86 5.01 -15.88
N GLU A 47 -9.05 3.92 -15.12
CA GLU A 47 -7.96 3.10 -14.58
C GLU A 47 -7.02 2.65 -15.70
N LEU A 48 -7.55 2.13 -16.82
CA LEU A 48 -6.74 1.67 -17.95
C LEU A 48 -5.90 2.80 -18.56
N ILE A 49 -6.48 3.99 -18.68
CA ILE A 49 -5.79 5.18 -19.18
C ILE A 49 -4.67 5.58 -18.22
N VAL A 50 -4.95 5.63 -16.92
CA VAL A 50 -3.96 6.01 -15.89
C VAL A 50 -2.84 4.99 -15.82
N ARG A 51 -3.14 3.69 -15.77
CA ARG A 51 -2.14 2.60 -15.80
C ARG A 51 -1.21 2.75 -17.01
N SER A 52 -1.79 2.90 -18.19
CA SER A 52 -1.04 3.04 -19.45
C SER A 52 -0.21 4.32 -19.47
N GLY A 53 -0.76 5.42 -18.97
CA GLY A 53 -0.08 6.71 -18.83
C GLY A 53 1.14 6.60 -17.91
N THR A 54 0.98 6.00 -16.73
CA THR A 54 2.05 5.76 -15.77
C THR A 54 3.15 4.89 -16.37
N SER A 55 2.82 3.79 -17.05
CA SER A 55 3.81 2.95 -17.72
C SER A 55 4.60 3.70 -18.81
N ARG A 56 3.92 4.47 -19.66
CA ARG A 56 4.58 5.27 -20.71
C ARG A 56 5.47 6.38 -20.13
N TRP A 57 4.98 7.08 -19.10
CA TRP A 57 5.72 8.12 -18.41
C TRP A 57 6.99 7.55 -17.75
N THR A 58 6.85 6.44 -17.02
CA THR A 58 8.00 5.76 -16.40
C THR A 58 9.00 5.28 -17.44
N LYS A 59 8.53 4.69 -18.56
CA LYS A 59 9.41 4.32 -19.67
C LYS A 59 10.18 5.53 -20.20
N SER A 60 9.51 6.66 -20.45
CA SER A 60 10.16 7.88 -20.92
C SER A 60 11.21 8.42 -19.93
N ARG A 61 10.93 8.36 -18.62
CA ARG A 61 11.92 8.69 -17.58
C ARG A 61 13.15 7.80 -17.66
N PHE A 62 12.97 6.48 -17.76
CA PHE A 62 14.10 5.58 -17.93
C PHE A 62 14.86 5.83 -19.23
N ASP A 63 14.18 6.00 -20.36
CA ASP A 63 14.83 6.20 -21.65
C ASP A 63 15.67 7.50 -21.67
N ARG A 64 15.32 8.50 -20.85
CA ARG A 64 16.13 9.71 -20.66
C ARG A 64 17.34 9.50 -19.74
N GLU A 65 17.15 8.81 -18.63
CA GLU A 65 18.16 8.70 -17.56
C GLU A 65 19.08 7.47 -17.68
N ALA A 66 18.67 6.47 -18.47
CA ALA A 66 19.43 5.24 -18.72
C ALA A 66 20.15 5.35 -20.07
N GLN A 67 21.41 5.78 -20.05
CA GLN A 67 22.22 6.05 -21.24
C GLN A 67 23.57 5.35 -21.10
N ASN A 68 24.10 4.82 -22.21
CA ASN A 68 25.42 4.18 -22.26
C ASN A 68 25.66 3.12 -21.16
N GLY A 69 24.62 2.34 -20.80
CA GLY A 69 24.71 1.31 -19.77
C GLY A 69 24.73 1.83 -18.32
N ILE A 70 24.36 3.09 -18.10
CA ILE A 70 24.32 3.73 -16.77
C ILE A 70 22.97 4.41 -16.56
N LEU A 71 22.40 4.26 -15.36
CA LEU A 71 21.29 5.06 -14.84
C LEU A 71 21.84 6.23 -14.02
N SER A 72 21.76 7.46 -14.55
CA SER A 72 22.41 8.67 -13.99
C SER A 72 21.78 9.22 -12.70
N ASN A 73 20.51 8.92 -12.45
CA ASN A 73 19.75 9.40 -11.29
C ASN A 73 19.15 8.23 -10.51
N ALA A 74 19.96 7.21 -10.25
CA ALA A 74 19.51 5.93 -9.73
C ALA A 74 18.77 6.06 -8.40
N GLN A 75 19.26 6.90 -7.48
CA GLN A 75 18.60 7.14 -6.18
C GLN A 75 17.14 7.61 -6.34
N SER A 76 16.80 8.43 -7.35
CA SER A 76 15.42 8.88 -7.53
C SER A 76 14.47 7.74 -7.95
N PHE A 77 14.96 6.74 -8.68
CA PHE A 77 14.17 5.56 -9.03
C PHE A 77 14.12 4.58 -7.85
N LEU A 78 15.25 4.34 -7.20
CA LEU A 78 15.36 3.44 -6.05
C LEU A 78 14.56 3.94 -4.85
N ARG A 79 14.43 5.26 -4.69
CA ARG A 79 13.53 5.88 -3.72
C ARG A 79 12.10 5.36 -3.84
N GLN A 80 11.60 5.05 -5.04
CA GLN A 80 10.25 4.51 -5.23
C GLN A 80 10.14 3.02 -4.85
N VAL A 81 11.27 2.32 -4.70
CA VAL A 81 11.30 0.93 -4.22
C VAL A 81 11.38 0.88 -2.69
N VAL A 82 12.20 1.74 -2.09
CA VAL A 82 12.51 1.66 -0.66
C VAL A 82 11.77 2.67 0.23
N THR A 83 11.13 3.68 -0.35
CA THR A 83 10.34 4.68 0.38
C THR A 83 8.90 4.72 -0.13
N THR A 84 7.98 5.23 0.68
CA THR A 84 6.61 5.51 0.21
C THR A 84 6.53 6.91 -0.39
N THR A 85 6.76 6.99 -1.71
CA THR A 85 6.70 8.26 -2.46
C THR A 85 5.26 8.68 -2.78
N THR A 86 4.40 7.70 -3.07
CA THR A 86 2.97 7.86 -3.27
C THR A 86 2.25 6.67 -2.64
N VAL A 87 0.92 6.70 -2.63
CA VAL A 87 0.09 5.56 -2.21
C VAL A 87 -1.11 5.46 -3.14
N ASN A 88 -1.63 4.25 -3.29
CA ASN A 88 -3.00 4.03 -3.76
C ASN A 88 -3.92 3.87 -2.54
N LEU A 89 -5.23 3.90 -2.74
CA LEU A 89 -6.25 3.61 -1.75
C LEU A 89 -6.95 2.31 -2.13
N THR A 90 -7.29 1.54 -1.11
CA THR A 90 -7.94 0.24 -1.24
C THR A 90 -8.95 0.06 -0.12
N SER A 91 -9.81 -0.93 -0.27
CA SER A 91 -10.84 -1.27 0.70
C SER A 91 -11.20 -2.74 0.62
N SER A 92 -12.02 -3.16 1.58
CA SER A 92 -12.79 -4.38 1.40
C SER A 92 -13.78 -4.20 0.24
N PRO A 93 -14.16 -5.27 -0.47
CA PRO A 93 -15.19 -5.19 -1.50
C PRO A 93 -16.63 -5.07 -0.93
N GLN A 94 -16.82 -5.32 0.36
CA GLN A 94 -18.11 -5.17 1.03
C GLN A 94 -18.43 -3.69 1.27
N GLN A 95 -19.69 -3.31 1.07
CA GLN A 95 -20.18 -1.99 1.44
C GLN A 95 -20.26 -1.86 2.96
N SER A 96 -19.80 -0.74 3.50
CA SER A 96 -19.75 -0.54 4.96
C SER A 96 -21.14 -0.42 5.57
N ALA A 97 -22.09 0.21 4.88
CA ALA A 97 -23.42 0.50 5.42
C ALA A 97 -24.33 -0.74 5.51
N SER A 98 -24.08 -1.76 4.68
CA SER A 98 -24.89 -2.97 4.60
C SER A 98 -24.22 -4.21 5.20
N LEU A 99 -23.04 -4.07 5.80
CA LEU A 99 -22.27 -5.19 6.34
C LEU A 99 -23.01 -5.81 7.53
N ALA A 100 -23.44 -7.06 7.39
CA ALA A 100 -24.10 -7.79 8.46
C ALA A 100 -23.09 -8.28 9.53
N PRO A 101 -23.48 -8.39 10.81
CA PRO A 101 -22.59 -8.83 11.89
C PRO A 101 -21.95 -10.22 11.65
N ASP A 102 -22.67 -11.14 11.02
CA ASP A 102 -22.25 -12.50 10.69
C ASP A 102 -21.57 -12.64 9.33
N GLU A 103 -21.58 -11.59 8.50
CA GLU A 103 -20.89 -11.58 7.22
C GLU A 103 -19.37 -11.56 7.43
N LEU A 104 -18.62 -12.32 6.64
CA LEU A 104 -17.16 -12.26 6.65
C LEU A 104 -16.65 -11.08 5.82
N LEU A 105 -16.19 -10.03 6.48
CA LEU A 105 -15.49 -8.90 5.88
C LEU A 105 -14.13 -9.35 5.32
N ARG A 106 -13.86 -9.07 4.05
CA ARG A 106 -12.63 -9.46 3.36
C ARG A 106 -11.63 -8.30 3.39
N LEU A 107 -10.53 -8.45 4.12
CA LEU A 107 -9.55 -7.36 4.26
C LEU A 107 -8.64 -7.24 3.02
N PRO A 108 -8.13 -6.02 2.71
CA PRO A 108 -7.20 -5.81 1.61
C PRO A 108 -5.85 -6.48 1.90
N THR A 109 -5.45 -7.47 1.10
CA THR A 109 -4.18 -8.19 1.28
C THR A 109 -2.97 -7.26 1.23
N THR A 110 -3.01 -6.27 0.33
CA THR A 110 -1.96 -5.26 0.09
C THR A 110 -1.71 -4.31 1.25
N PHE A 111 -2.63 -4.24 2.22
CA PHE A 111 -2.40 -3.51 3.47
C PHE A 111 -1.38 -4.22 4.37
N PHE A 112 -1.32 -5.54 4.32
CA PHE A 112 -0.47 -6.37 5.19
C PHE A 112 0.81 -6.86 4.50
N LEU A 113 0.79 -6.99 3.16
CA LEU A 113 1.94 -7.45 2.38
C LEU A 113 1.94 -6.80 1.01
N ASN A 114 3.10 -6.38 0.50
CA ASN A 114 3.21 -5.88 -0.88
C ASN A 114 3.14 -7.05 -1.89
N THR A 115 1.97 -7.69 -2.03
CA THR A 115 1.78 -8.87 -2.88
C THR A 115 2.09 -8.61 -4.34
N GLU A 116 1.77 -7.41 -4.84
CA GLU A 116 1.97 -7.09 -6.25
C GLU A 116 3.45 -7.02 -6.62
N CYS A 117 4.32 -6.58 -5.71
CA CYS A 117 5.76 -6.61 -5.95
C CYS A 117 6.38 -7.94 -5.54
N LEU A 118 6.07 -8.47 -4.34
CA LEU A 118 6.73 -9.68 -3.83
C LEU A 118 6.25 -10.94 -4.55
N LEU A 119 4.95 -11.14 -4.69
CA LEU A 119 4.38 -12.38 -5.21
C LEU A 119 4.26 -12.29 -6.74
N ASP A 120 3.69 -11.22 -7.28
CA ASP A 120 3.43 -11.15 -8.73
C ASP A 120 4.68 -10.76 -9.54
N GLU A 121 5.40 -9.70 -9.14
CA GLU A 121 6.56 -9.21 -9.90
C GLU A 121 7.83 -10.03 -9.63
N LEU A 122 8.13 -10.30 -8.35
CA LEU A 122 9.34 -11.02 -7.93
C LEU A 122 9.15 -12.54 -7.82
N ASN A 123 7.93 -13.05 -8.03
CA ASN A 123 7.62 -14.47 -8.04
C ASN A 123 8.06 -15.20 -6.76
N ILE A 124 7.91 -14.57 -5.58
CA ILE A 124 8.12 -15.27 -4.30
C ILE A 124 6.98 -16.28 -4.12
N PRO A 125 7.28 -17.59 -3.96
CA PRO A 125 6.28 -18.65 -4.03
C PRO A 125 5.51 -18.83 -2.71
N ALA A 126 5.12 -17.74 -2.05
CA ALA A 126 4.33 -17.77 -0.83
C ALA A 126 2.86 -18.06 -1.14
N ASN A 127 2.26 -19.01 -0.42
CA ASN A 127 0.85 -19.32 -0.51
C ASN A 127 0.09 -18.71 0.66
N ILE A 128 -0.54 -17.57 0.41
CA ILE A 128 -1.35 -16.85 1.41
C ILE A 128 -2.82 -16.83 1.01
N GLN A 129 -3.69 -16.94 2.01
CA GLN A 129 -5.15 -16.88 1.82
C GLN A 129 -5.66 -15.47 2.14
N ARG A 130 -6.74 -15.04 1.47
CA ARG A 130 -7.33 -13.73 1.76
C ARG A 130 -7.85 -13.70 3.20
N LEU A 131 -7.38 -12.72 3.98
CA LEU A 131 -7.77 -12.52 5.38
C LEU A 131 -9.23 -12.06 5.47
N LYS A 132 -9.93 -12.59 6.48
CA LYS A 132 -11.34 -12.32 6.73
C LYS A 132 -11.59 -12.18 8.22
N VAL A 133 -12.56 -11.34 8.58
CA VAL A 133 -13.05 -11.22 9.96
C VAL A 133 -14.58 -11.17 9.98
N PRO A 134 -15.24 -11.57 11.07
CA PRO A 134 -16.65 -11.31 11.27
C PRO A 134 -16.96 -9.80 11.17
N GLY A 135 -18.04 -9.45 10.47
CA GLY A 135 -18.49 -8.07 10.28
C GLY A 135 -18.74 -7.37 11.61
N ALA A 136 -19.21 -8.11 12.61
CA ALA A 136 -19.38 -7.64 13.98
C ALA A 136 -18.11 -7.01 14.57
N PHE A 137 -16.92 -7.56 14.29
CA PHE A 137 -15.67 -7.00 14.82
C PHE A 137 -15.42 -5.59 14.26
N TYR A 138 -15.70 -5.40 12.97
CA TYR A 138 -15.55 -4.13 12.30
C TYR A 138 -16.62 -3.12 12.70
N THR A 139 -17.90 -3.48 12.69
CA THR A 139 -18.98 -2.57 13.10
C THR A 139 -18.85 -2.14 14.56
N ASN A 140 -18.36 -3.03 15.44
CA ASN A 140 -18.06 -2.68 16.83
C ASN A 140 -16.93 -1.64 16.93
N CYS A 141 -15.88 -1.74 16.11
CA CYS A 141 -14.82 -0.73 16.04
C CYS A 141 -15.35 0.62 15.53
N LEU A 142 -16.21 0.61 14.50
CA LEU A 142 -16.85 1.83 13.98
C LEU A 142 -17.60 2.59 15.09
N SER A 143 -18.40 1.87 15.88
CA SER A 143 -19.15 2.44 16.99
C SER A 143 -18.25 2.86 18.15
N ARG A 144 -17.32 1.98 18.57
CA ARG A 144 -16.40 2.21 19.70
C ARG A 144 -15.58 3.48 19.50
N TYR A 145 -15.13 3.71 18.28
CA TYR A 145 -14.23 4.81 17.94
C TYR A 145 -14.91 6.01 17.27
N ALA A 146 -16.25 6.04 17.29
CA ALA A 146 -17.07 7.10 16.71
C ALA A 146 -16.54 7.51 15.31
N VAL A 147 -16.45 6.50 14.44
CA VAL A 147 -15.86 6.66 13.12
C VAL A 147 -16.76 7.54 12.25
N GLN A 148 -16.16 8.53 11.60
CA GLN A 148 -16.86 9.52 10.78
C GLN A 148 -15.97 10.07 9.66
N ARG A 149 -16.57 10.66 8.64
CA ARG A 149 -15.91 11.47 7.61
C ARG A 149 -16.18 12.94 7.91
N GLN A 150 -15.17 13.80 7.76
CA GLN A 150 -15.31 15.21 8.09
C GLN A 150 -14.59 16.08 7.06
N ASP A 151 -15.26 17.14 6.60
CA ASP A 151 -14.66 18.19 5.79
C ASP A 151 -15.29 19.55 6.11
N GLY A 152 -14.48 20.47 6.62
CA GLY A 152 -14.96 21.71 7.24
C GLY A 152 -16.00 21.43 8.34
N GLY A 153 -17.21 22.00 8.17
CA GLY A 153 -18.34 21.80 9.08
C GLY A 153 -19.21 20.59 8.77
N VAL A 154 -18.94 19.86 7.67
CA VAL A 154 -19.71 18.67 7.29
C VAL A 154 -19.16 17.46 8.03
N VAL A 155 -20.04 16.73 8.72
CA VAL A 155 -19.72 15.48 9.41
C VAL A 155 -20.69 14.40 8.95
N VAL A 156 -20.16 13.30 8.44
CA VAL A 156 -20.93 12.14 8.00
C VAL A 156 -20.50 10.92 8.82
N GLN A 157 -21.42 10.31 9.55
CA GLN A 157 -21.11 9.15 10.38
C GLN A 157 -20.73 7.91 9.54
N GLY A 158 -19.92 7.02 10.12
CA GLY A 158 -19.48 5.78 9.51
C GLY A 158 -18.22 5.89 8.63
N ASP A 159 -17.84 4.75 8.05
CA ASP A 159 -16.77 4.65 7.05
C ASP A 159 -17.23 5.24 5.69
N VAL A 160 -16.38 5.21 4.67
CA VAL A 160 -16.77 5.45 3.27
C VAL A 160 -17.63 4.29 2.75
N ASP A 161 -18.04 4.36 1.48
CA ASP A 161 -18.99 3.41 0.87
C ASP A 161 -18.57 1.94 1.05
N PHE A 162 -17.27 1.66 0.90
CA PHE A 162 -16.71 0.33 1.11
C PHE A 162 -15.92 0.24 2.41
N ALA A 163 -16.09 -0.88 3.11
CA ALA A 163 -15.53 -1.08 4.43
C ALA A 163 -13.99 -1.13 4.42
N PHE A 164 -13.39 -0.68 5.52
CA PHE A 164 -11.94 -0.76 5.78
C PHE A 164 -11.10 -0.03 4.72
N ALA A 165 -11.47 1.20 4.36
CA ALA A 165 -10.71 2.00 3.41
C ALA A 165 -9.34 2.42 3.98
N VAL A 166 -8.23 2.11 3.31
CA VAL A 166 -6.86 2.32 3.79
C VAL A 166 -5.90 2.65 2.63
N PRO A 167 -4.77 3.33 2.91
CA PRO A 167 -3.69 3.45 1.92
C PRO A 167 -2.98 2.11 1.71
N GLU A 168 -2.49 1.88 0.49
CA GLU A 168 -1.72 0.72 0.07
C GLU A 168 -0.55 1.13 -0.84
N PRO A 169 0.41 0.22 -1.15
CA PRO A 169 1.46 0.48 -2.13
C PRO A 169 0.93 0.97 -3.47
N SER A 170 1.66 1.88 -4.11
CA SER A 170 1.24 2.51 -5.36
C SER A 170 1.58 1.67 -6.59
N LEU A 171 0.82 1.86 -7.67
CA LEU A 171 1.15 1.28 -8.97
C LEU A 171 2.48 1.84 -9.51
N GLU A 172 2.72 3.13 -9.30
CA GLU A 172 3.91 3.85 -9.74
C GLU A 172 5.18 3.15 -9.24
N ASP A 173 5.20 2.76 -7.97
CA ASP A 173 6.32 2.08 -7.33
C ASP A 173 6.56 0.70 -7.95
N ARG A 174 5.49 -0.06 -8.24
CA ARG A 174 5.59 -1.35 -8.95
C ARG A 174 6.13 -1.19 -10.37
N VAL A 175 5.63 -0.22 -11.14
CA VAL A 175 6.07 0.02 -12.52
C VAL A 175 7.56 0.42 -12.55
N ILE A 176 8.03 1.15 -11.54
CA ILE A 176 9.44 1.50 -11.40
C ILE A 176 10.28 0.28 -11.06
N LEU A 177 9.83 -0.57 -10.12
CA LEU A 177 10.49 -1.83 -9.80
C LEU A 177 10.66 -2.71 -11.05
N ALA A 178 9.58 -2.94 -11.79
CA ALA A 178 9.62 -3.70 -13.05
C ALA A 178 10.61 -3.08 -14.05
N GLY A 179 10.66 -1.75 -14.14
CA GLY A 179 11.59 -1.02 -14.99
C GLY A 179 13.06 -1.15 -14.58
N LEU A 180 13.34 -1.21 -13.26
CA LEU A 180 14.69 -1.44 -12.70
C LEU A 180 15.15 -2.88 -12.95
N LEU A 181 14.27 -3.86 -12.76
CA LEU A 181 14.54 -5.28 -13.04
C LEU A 181 14.79 -5.52 -14.52
N GLY A 182 13.88 -5.05 -15.39
CA GLY A 182 13.96 -5.25 -16.84
C GLY A 182 15.16 -4.58 -17.51
N ARG A 183 15.84 -3.66 -16.81
CA ARG A 183 17.06 -2.97 -17.28
C ARG A 183 18.33 -3.45 -16.58
N GLY A 184 18.25 -4.44 -15.69
CA GLY A 184 19.42 -4.95 -14.97
C GLY A 184 20.02 -3.97 -13.94
N VAL A 185 19.25 -2.98 -13.49
CA VAL A 185 19.67 -2.10 -12.38
C VAL A 185 19.59 -2.84 -11.05
N LEU A 186 18.54 -3.65 -10.89
CA LEU A 186 18.33 -4.54 -9.76
C LEU A 186 18.20 -5.97 -10.28
N SER A 187 18.82 -6.89 -9.57
CA SER A 187 18.51 -8.30 -9.58
C SER A 187 17.21 -8.55 -8.79
N ARG A 188 16.55 -9.66 -9.13
CA ARG A 188 15.36 -10.11 -8.41
C ARG A 188 15.64 -10.33 -6.92
N ARG A 189 16.82 -10.86 -6.59
CA ARG A 189 17.23 -11.14 -5.22
C ARG A 189 17.42 -9.86 -4.41
N LEU A 190 18.13 -8.87 -4.95
CA LEU A 190 18.30 -7.59 -4.25
C LEU A 190 16.95 -6.90 -4.05
N ALA A 191 16.13 -6.82 -5.10
CA ALA A 191 14.78 -6.28 -5.00
C ALA A 191 13.94 -6.97 -3.92
N ALA A 192 13.99 -8.30 -3.84
CA ALA A 192 13.27 -9.04 -2.81
C ALA A 192 13.82 -8.77 -1.40
N CYS A 193 15.15 -8.73 -1.22
CA CYS A 193 15.74 -8.40 0.09
C CYS A 193 15.31 -7.01 0.55
N LEU A 194 15.29 -6.01 -0.35
CA LEU A 194 14.84 -4.66 -0.04
C LEU A 194 13.36 -4.63 0.39
N LEU A 195 12.48 -5.33 -0.32
CA LEU A 195 11.06 -5.36 0.00
C LEU A 195 10.72 -6.26 1.19
N MET A 196 11.58 -7.24 1.51
CA MET A 196 11.44 -8.09 2.68
C MET A 196 11.84 -7.39 3.99
N VAL A 197 12.64 -6.32 3.92
CA VAL A 197 12.87 -5.46 5.09
C VAL A 197 11.55 -4.83 5.50
N ASP A 198 11.12 -5.16 6.71
CA ASP A 198 9.87 -4.68 7.31
C ASP A 198 8.66 -4.95 6.40
N PHE A 199 8.62 -6.15 5.81
CA PHE A 199 7.64 -6.53 4.77
C PHE A 199 6.18 -6.45 5.23
N GLN A 200 5.96 -6.62 6.52
CA GLN A 200 4.66 -6.52 7.18
C GLN A 200 4.14 -5.08 7.25
N ASN A 201 4.97 -4.10 6.89
CA ASN A 201 4.60 -2.69 6.68
C ASN A 201 4.90 -2.30 5.22
N PRO A 202 3.97 -2.59 4.28
CA PRO A 202 4.19 -2.36 2.85
C PRO A 202 4.46 -0.89 2.51
N ILE A 203 3.85 0.02 3.27
CA ILE A 203 4.00 1.47 3.20
C ILE A 203 4.52 2.03 4.52
N PHE A 204 5.17 3.19 4.43
CA PHE A 204 5.74 3.95 5.54
C PHE A 204 6.78 3.19 6.37
N SER A 205 7.48 2.23 5.76
CA SER A 205 8.61 1.56 6.41
C SER A 205 9.83 2.48 6.48
N ARG A 206 10.15 2.93 7.69
CA ARG A 206 11.36 3.73 7.98
C ARG A 206 12.64 2.93 7.79
N LYS A 207 12.62 1.65 8.19
CA LYS A 207 13.74 0.72 8.02
C LYS A 207 14.11 0.56 6.56
N ARG A 208 13.10 0.39 5.69
CA ARG A 208 13.33 0.33 4.24
C ARG A 208 13.81 1.66 3.70
N GLU A 209 13.19 2.77 4.12
CA GLU A 209 13.61 4.12 3.68
C GLU A 209 15.05 4.44 4.05
N TYR A 210 15.51 3.98 5.22
CA TYR A 210 16.88 4.14 5.69
C TYR A 210 17.90 3.60 4.68
N LEU A 211 17.56 2.51 3.95
CA LEU A 211 18.44 1.89 2.97
C LEU A 211 18.75 2.80 1.77
N LEU A 212 17.92 3.83 1.52
CA LEU A 212 18.13 4.76 0.40
C LEU A 212 19.53 5.40 0.44
N ARG A 213 20.05 5.67 1.65
CA ARG A 213 21.34 6.34 1.87
C ARG A 213 22.54 5.55 1.32
N PHE A 214 22.41 4.23 1.19
CA PHE A 214 23.50 3.35 0.76
C PHE A 214 23.54 3.15 -0.75
N PHE A 215 22.50 3.57 -1.48
CA PHE A 215 22.53 3.49 -2.94
C PHE A 215 23.42 4.57 -3.53
N PRO A 216 24.25 4.22 -4.53
CA PRO A 216 24.99 5.22 -5.28
C PRO A 216 24.03 6.10 -6.10
N THR A 217 24.44 7.33 -6.37
CA THR A 217 23.67 8.27 -7.22
C THR A 217 23.52 7.77 -8.66
N GLN A 218 24.45 6.94 -9.11
CA GLN A 218 24.45 6.30 -10.43
C GLN A 218 24.59 4.79 -10.27
N MET A 219 23.89 4.04 -11.12
CA MET A 219 23.96 2.57 -11.14
C MET A 219 24.25 2.10 -12.57
N LYS A 220 25.14 1.11 -12.70
CA LYS A 220 25.31 0.43 -13.99
C LYS A 220 24.14 -0.52 -14.25
N LEU A 221 23.83 -0.72 -15.53
CA LEU A 221 22.77 -1.62 -16.02
C LEU A 221 23.25 -3.08 -16.20
N ASP A 222 24.38 -3.44 -15.58
CA ASP A 222 25.01 -4.75 -15.64
C ASP A 222 24.98 -5.48 -14.29
N GLY A 223 24.26 -4.94 -13.30
CA GLY A 223 24.18 -5.46 -11.94
C GLY A 223 25.41 -5.17 -11.06
N SER A 224 26.48 -4.54 -11.57
CA SER A 224 27.68 -4.30 -10.75
C SER A 224 27.45 -3.30 -9.60
N GLY A 225 26.39 -2.48 -9.70
CA GLY A 225 26.02 -1.52 -8.67
C GLY A 225 25.51 -2.17 -7.37
N GLU A 226 25.01 -3.41 -7.45
CA GLU A 226 24.50 -4.13 -6.28
C GLU A 226 25.59 -4.43 -5.24
N ALA A 227 26.78 -4.82 -5.71
CA ALA A 227 27.90 -5.12 -4.84
C ALA A 227 28.35 -3.87 -4.05
N LEU A 228 28.34 -2.70 -4.69
CA LEU A 228 28.65 -1.43 -4.04
C LEU A 228 27.61 -1.08 -2.97
N PHE A 229 26.33 -1.27 -3.27
CA PHE A 229 25.25 -1.08 -2.30
C PHE A 229 25.42 -2.01 -1.10
N VAL A 230 25.58 -3.31 -1.32
CA VAL A 230 25.74 -4.31 -0.25
C VAL A 230 26.96 -4.00 0.61
N GLN A 231 28.09 -3.62 0.00
CA GLN A 231 29.28 -3.22 0.74
C GLN A 231 29.02 -1.98 1.60
N ALA A 232 28.33 -0.97 1.06
CA ALA A 232 27.99 0.23 1.81
C ALA A 232 27.06 -0.06 3.01
N VAL A 233 26.18 -1.07 2.92
CA VAL A 233 25.36 -1.53 4.05
C VAL A 233 26.18 -2.31 5.08
N ARG A 234 27.19 -3.09 4.65
CA ARG A 234 28.10 -3.84 5.54
C ARG A 234 29.06 -2.93 6.30
N ASP A 235 29.44 -1.80 5.72
CA ASP A 235 30.29 -0.82 6.38
C ASP A 235 29.59 -0.33 7.67
N PRO A 236 30.32 -0.17 8.79
CA PRO A 236 29.73 -0.07 10.12
C PRO A 236 28.90 1.21 10.29
N GLY A 237 27.59 1.10 10.05
CA GLY A 237 26.66 2.23 9.94
C GLY A 237 25.27 2.07 10.59
N GLY A 238 25.03 1.02 11.39
CA GLY A 238 23.90 0.97 12.33
C GLY A 238 22.97 -0.25 12.21
N GLU A 239 22.25 -0.54 13.30
CA GLU A 239 21.31 -1.67 13.46
C GLU A 239 20.26 -1.77 12.34
N MET A 240 19.90 -0.66 11.69
CA MET A 240 18.92 -0.62 10.60
C MET A 240 19.39 -1.32 9.32
N GLY A 241 20.70 -1.50 9.10
CA GLY A 241 21.21 -2.31 8.00
C GLY A 241 21.21 -3.82 8.28
N ALA A 242 21.12 -4.22 9.55
CA ALA A 242 21.29 -5.62 9.96
C ALA A 242 20.17 -6.53 9.44
N GLU A 243 18.93 -6.04 9.39
CA GLU A 243 17.80 -6.78 8.83
C GLU A 243 17.97 -7.04 7.32
N PHE A 244 18.43 -6.04 6.57
CA PHE A 244 18.77 -6.25 5.16
C PHE A 244 19.87 -7.31 5.01
N LEU A 245 20.94 -7.22 5.81
CA LEU A 245 22.06 -8.15 5.73
C LEU A 245 21.66 -9.58 6.12
N SER A 246 20.79 -9.76 7.11
CA SER A 246 20.30 -11.09 7.48
C SER A 246 19.49 -11.74 6.36
N LEU A 247 18.73 -10.94 5.59
CA LEU A 247 18.00 -11.39 4.40
C LEU A 247 18.95 -11.65 3.22
N TRP A 248 19.94 -10.79 3.01
CA TRP A 248 20.92 -10.91 1.92
C TRP A 248 21.90 -12.07 2.13
N ASP A 249 22.21 -12.43 3.37
CA ASP A 249 23.12 -13.52 3.73
C ASP A 249 22.42 -14.90 3.73
N VAL A 250 21.10 -14.96 3.51
CA VAL A 250 20.40 -16.21 3.19
C VAL A 250 20.99 -16.84 1.94
N ASP A 251 21.17 -18.17 1.95
CA ASP A 251 21.75 -18.92 0.83
C ASP A 251 21.17 -18.51 -0.54
N PRO A 252 22.01 -18.10 -1.53
CA PRO A 252 21.53 -17.66 -2.83
C PRO A 252 20.73 -18.69 -3.63
N SER A 253 20.78 -19.99 -3.29
CA SER A 253 20.03 -21.03 -4.00
C SER A 253 18.65 -21.34 -3.38
N GLY A 254 18.40 -20.88 -2.14
CA GLY A 254 17.18 -21.18 -1.39
C GLY A 254 16.45 -19.96 -0.81
N TRP A 255 16.84 -18.75 -1.21
CA TRP A 255 16.31 -17.51 -0.63
C TRP A 255 14.82 -17.30 -0.93
N GLU A 256 14.31 -17.71 -2.10
CA GLU A 256 12.89 -17.56 -2.46
C GLU A 256 12.01 -18.37 -1.51
N GLN A 257 12.40 -19.62 -1.24
CA GLN A 257 11.65 -20.48 -0.34
C GLN A 257 11.75 -19.99 1.10
N SER A 258 12.91 -19.46 1.50
CA SER A 258 13.09 -18.87 2.82
C SER A 258 12.17 -17.65 3.02
N PHE A 259 12.07 -16.77 2.03
CA PHE A 259 11.17 -15.62 2.08
C PHE A 259 9.69 -16.03 2.03
N ALA A 260 9.36 -17.05 1.23
CA ALA A 260 8.01 -17.62 1.23
C ALA A 260 7.61 -18.14 2.62
N THR A 261 8.49 -18.91 3.27
CA THR A 261 8.27 -19.41 4.64
C THR A 261 8.09 -18.26 5.65
N MET A 262 8.89 -17.19 5.56
CA MET A 262 8.74 -16.02 6.45
C MET A 262 7.37 -15.36 6.27
N ILE A 263 6.95 -15.15 5.01
CA ILE A 263 5.66 -14.56 4.68
C ILE A 263 4.52 -15.44 5.20
N GLU A 264 4.54 -16.75 4.93
CA GLU A 264 3.49 -17.69 5.34
C GLU A 264 3.40 -17.83 6.87
N THR A 265 4.55 -17.81 7.56
CA THR A 265 4.61 -17.84 9.03
C THR A 265 3.97 -16.60 9.62
N HIS A 266 4.31 -15.41 9.10
CA HIS A 266 3.68 -14.16 9.51
C HIS A 266 2.17 -14.16 9.22
N TRP A 267 1.78 -14.65 8.04
CA TRP A 267 0.39 -14.71 7.61
C TRP A 267 -0.47 -15.61 8.51
N THR A 268 0.11 -16.72 8.98
CA THR A 268 -0.54 -17.62 9.94
C THR A 268 -0.81 -16.91 11.27
N LYS A 269 0.20 -16.24 11.83
CA LYS A 269 0.05 -15.47 13.08
C LYS A 269 -0.97 -14.35 12.95
N LEU A 270 -0.95 -13.63 11.83
CA LEU A 270 -1.94 -12.59 11.53
C LEU A 270 -3.35 -13.16 11.42
N THR A 271 -3.52 -14.32 10.80
CA THR A 271 -4.81 -15.03 10.70
C THR A 271 -5.33 -15.41 12.09
N GLU A 272 -4.48 -15.96 12.95
CA GLU A 272 -4.83 -16.31 14.34
C GLU A 272 -5.26 -15.07 15.14
N LYS A 273 -4.50 -13.97 15.04
CA LYS A 273 -4.83 -12.70 15.69
C LYS A 273 -6.21 -12.18 15.27
N LEU A 274 -6.47 -12.17 13.96
CA LEU A 274 -7.74 -11.73 13.37
C LEU A 274 -8.93 -12.64 13.74
N GLY A 275 -8.68 -13.82 14.31
CA GLY A 275 -9.72 -14.69 14.88
C GLY A 275 -10.40 -14.15 16.14
N THR A 276 -9.91 -13.05 16.71
CA THR A 276 -10.43 -12.46 17.95
C THR A 276 -10.82 -10.99 17.77
N ALA A 277 -11.78 -10.52 18.57
CA ALA A 277 -12.21 -9.11 18.53
C ALA A 277 -11.09 -8.16 18.95
N ASP A 278 -10.31 -8.51 19.97
CA ASP A 278 -9.17 -7.70 20.44
C ASP A 278 -8.03 -7.68 19.42
N GLY A 279 -7.75 -8.82 18.78
CA GLY A 279 -6.76 -8.86 17.70
C GLY A 279 -7.17 -8.01 16.50
N PHE A 280 -8.46 -7.98 16.15
CA PHE A 280 -8.95 -7.06 15.11
C PHE A 280 -8.92 -5.59 15.55
N ASP A 281 -9.21 -5.29 16.83
CA ASP A 281 -9.11 -3.92 17.38
C ASP A 281 -7.71 -3.33 17.17
N GLU A 282 -6.65 -4.10 17.44
CA GLU A 282 -5.26 -3.70 17.17
C GLU A 282 -5.02 -3.40 15.68
N ILE A 283 -5.54 -4.24 14.78
CA ILE A 283 -5.42 -4.03 13.33
C ILE A 283 -6.21 -2.80 12.88
N PHE A 284 -7.36 -2.54 13.48
CA PHE A 284 -8.15 -1.32 13.23
C PHE A 284 -7.37 -0.06 13.66
N ARG A 285 -6.70 -0.10 14.82
CA ARG A 285 -5.81 0.99 15.26
C ARG A 285 -4.64 1.21 14.30
N LEU A 286 -4.03 0.14 13.81
CA LEU A 286 -2.99 0.22 12.78
C LEU A 286 -3.52 0.88 11.50
N ALA A 287 -4.71 0.49 11.04
CA ALA A 287 -5.36 1.11 9.89
C ALA A 287 -5.59 2.61 10.10
N GLU A 288 -6.11 3.02 11.25
CA GLU A 288 -6.26 4.45 11.59
C GLU A 288 -4.91 5.19 11.63
N SER A 289 -3.88 4.59 12.21
CA SER A 289 -2.52 5.15 12.19
C SER A 289 -2.04 5.41 10.75
N ARG A 290 -2.26 4.47 9.82
CA ARG A 290 -1.89 4.64 8.40
C ARG A 290 -2.74 5.72 7.71
N ARG A 291 -4.04 5.82 8.03
CA ARG A 291 -4.91 6.92 7.55
C ARG A 291 -4.39 8.28 8.03
N ARG A 292 -3.99 8.40 9.30
CA ARG A 292 -3.38 9.63 9.85
C ARG A 292 -2.08 9.99 9.16
N GLN A 293 -1.20 9.03 8.89
CA GLN A 293 0.03 9.27 8.12
C GLN A 293 -0.26 9.76 6.71
N PHE A 294 -1.24 9.15 6.03
CA PHE A 294 -1.66 9.59 4.71
C PHE A 294 -2.21 11.02 4.74
N ARG A 295 -3.03 11.39 5.74
CA ARG A 295 -3.58 12.75 5.88
C ARG A 295 -2.54 13.84 6.04
N LYS A 296 -1.34 13.51 6.54
CA LYS A 296 -0.20 14.45 6.62
C LYS A 296 0.45 14.73 5.25
N ARG A 297 0.03 14.05 4.17
CA ARG A 297 0.61 14.19 2.83
C ARG A 297 -0.21 15.18 1.98
N PRO A 298 0.43 15.93 1.05
CA PRO A 298 -0.28 16.76 0.08
C PRO A 298 -1.28 15.99 -0.79
N LEU A 299 -1.12 14.66 -0.90
CA LEU A 299 -2.04 13.77 -1.60
C LEU A 299 -3.38 13.60 -0.88
N SER A 300 -3.52 14.00 0.38
CA SER A 300 -4.81 13.98 1.08
C SER A 300 -5.56 15.28 0.85
N GLU A 301 -6.16 15.40 -0.34
CA GLU A 301 -6.77 16.66 -0.81
C GLU A 301 -8.13 16.98 -0.18
N PHE A 302 -8.96 15.97 0.12
CA PHE A 302 -10.33 16.15 0.63
C PHE A 302 -10.52 15.48 1.98
N GLY A 303 -11.15 16.17 2.94
CA GLY A 303 -11.40 15.64 4.28
C GLY A 303 -12.27 14.38 4.30
N LEU A 304 -13.14 14.21 3.30
CA LEU A 304 -14.04 13.07 3.16
C LEU A 304 -13.39 11.80 2.56
N THR A 305 -12.14 11.87 2.09
CA THR A 305 -11.48 10.77 1.35
C THR A 305 -11.30 9.49 2.19
N LEU A 306 -11.06 9.63 3.50
CA LEU A 306 -10.87 8.49 4.40
C LEU A 306 -11.51 8.79 5.76
N PRO A 307 -12.13 7.80 6.41
CA PRO A 307 -12.81 8.00 7.68
C PRO A 307 -11.83 8.20 8.85
N ILE A 308 -12.23 8.99 9.83
CA ILE A 308 -11.48 9.29 11.05
C ILE A 308 -12.14 8.57 12.22
N ALA A 309 -11.33 7.85 13.00
CA ALA A 309 -11.72 7.35 14.32
C ALA A 309 -11.59 8.50 15.35
N SER A 310 -12.69 9.23 15.59
CA SER A 310 -12.66 10.53 16.29
C SER A 310 -12.34 10.44 17.78
N THR A 311 -12.66 9.32 18.44
CA THR A 311 -12.37 9.10 19.86
C THR A 311 -11.16 8.20 20.10
N LEU A 312 -10.51 7.70 19.04
CA LEU A 312 -9.33 6.85 19.16
C LEU A 312 -8.08 7.73 19.34
N GLU A 313 -7.42 7.59 20.49
CA GLU A 313 -6.13 8.23 20.72
C GLU A 313 -4.97 7.36 20.20
N ILE A 314 -4.10 7.98 19.40
CA ILE A 314 -2.86 7.40 18.87
C ILE A 314 -1.81 8.51 19.02
N THR A 315 -0.92 8.36 20.01
CA THR A 315 0.15 9.33 20.30
C THR A 315 1.27 9.22 19.28
N ASP A 316 1.67 7.98 18.98
CA ASP A 316 2.74 7.64 18.06
C ASP A 316 2.16 6.86 16.89
N PHE A 317 2.73 7.05 15.70
CA PHE A 317 2.37 6.17 14.60
C PHE A 317 2.65 4.72 14.96
N LEU A 318 1.83 3.82 14.44
CA LEU A 318 1.90 2.39 14.75
C LEU A 318 2.54 1.64 13.60
N ARG A 319 3.20 0.51 13.91
CA ARG A 319 3.72 -0.48 12.97
C ARG A 319 3.31 -1.88 13.40
N MET A 320 3.30 -2.81 12.45
CA MET A 320 3.19 -4.24 12.73
C MET A 320 4.59 -4.86 12.83
N ASP A 321 4.80 -5.83 13.72
CA ASP A 321 6.01 -6.66 13.74
C ASP A 321 5.80 -8.02 13.06
N VAL A 322 6.87 -8.82 12.99
CA VAL A 322 6.84 -10.15 12.35
C VAL A 322 5.89 -11.13 13.03
N ASP A 323 5.56 -10.90 14.31
CA ASP A 323 4.64 -11.70 15.11
C ASP A 323 3.18 -11.18 15.03
N ALA A 324 2.94 -10.19 14.16
CA ALA A 324 1.66 -9.53 13.96
C ALA A 324 1.17 -8.68 15.16
N HIS A 325 2.07 -8.29 16.06
CA HIS A 325 1.75 -7.32 17.11
C HIS A 325 1.78 -5.90 16.56
N VAL A 326 0.84 -5.06 17.01
CA VAL A 326 0.80 -3.64 16.68
C VAL A 326 1.50 -2.85 17.78
N LEU A 327 2.58 -2.18 17.42
CA LEU A 327 3.48 -1.48 18.34
C LEU A 327 3.64 -0.02 17.90
N PRO A 328 3.98 0.91 18.82
CA PRO A 328 4.49 2.21 18.45
C PRO A 328 5.68 2.12 17.48
N ASP A 329 5.69 3.01 16.50
CA ASP A 329 6.75 3.25 15.54
C ASP A 329 7.44 4.56 15.94
N PRO A 330 8.53 4.49 16.73
CA PRO A 330 9.13 5.66 17.34
C PRO A 330 9.53 6.69 16.28
N GLU A 331 9.23 7.98 16.54
CA GLU A 331 9.50 9.06 15.59
C GLU A 331 11.00 9.31 15.37
N GLU A 332 11.87 8.86 16.29
CA GLU A 332 13.32 9.09 16.27
C GLU A 332 14.11 7.77 16.21
N ALA A 333 15.09 7.71 15.30
CA ALA A 333 16.21 6.78 15.33
C ALA A 333 17.50 7.54 14.99
#